data_AF-A0A432JV46-F1
#
_entry.id   AF-A0A432JV46-F1
#
_cell.length_a   1.000
_cell.length_b   1.000
_cell.length_c   1.000
_cell.angle_alpha   90.00
_cell.angle_beta   90.00
_cell.angle_gamma   90.00
#
_symmetry.space_group_name_H-M   'P 1'
#
loop_
_entity.id
_entity.type
_entity.pdbx_description
1 polymer ?
#
loop_
_entity_poly.entity_id
_entity_poly.type
_entity_poly.pdbx_seq_one_letter_code
_entity_poly.pdbx_strand_id
1 'polypeptide(L)'
;MKKLLILILVFVSTSIKAQEKQLTLDEKIYGLSLIWQEVNYNFAYLERYKYDWDSVYMANIPKVIAAKNITEYYAVLSQIINSFHEGHTTVVLPLEVKKMYGYVPISLSYINSKYYVTAFSSEYKDKISIGSVLIKVNAYDVDDYYNKFVFPNNNLAEHIAKRQVGKGAFFAGLLSEGLEATFLNPNDITVSLKLKHHSYFSDAPETIKVPKMYKDTAFLRKKYGDISYIRIKSFLNDVPSTSFAKIVDSLKNSKAI
;
A
#
# COMPACT_ATOMS: atom_id res chain seq x y z
N MET A 1 -22.99 3.82 69.57
CA MET A 1 -22.60 2.98 68.41
C MET A 1 -23.08 3.67 67.14
N LYS A 2 -22.22 4.46 66.47
CA LYS A 2 -22.55 5.14 65.19
C LYS A 2 -22.20 4.19 64.04
N LYS A 3 -23.19 3.77 63.25
CA LYS A 3 -22.98 2.97 62.04
C LYS A 3 -22.42 3.88 60.95
N LEU A 4 -21.18 3.62 60.53
CA LEU A 4 -20.55 4.28 59.39
C LEU A 4 -20.94 3.50 58.12
N LEU A 5 -21.74 4.11 57.24
CA LEU A 5 -22.07 3.57 55.93
C LEU A 5 -20.92 3.92 54.98
N ILE A 6 -20.16 2.92 54.54
CA ILE A 6 -19.12 3.08 53.52
C ILE A 6 -19.78 2.86 52.16
N LEU A 7 -19.89 3.93 51.37
CA LEU A 7 -20.34 3.89 49.98
C LEU A 7 -19.14 3.51 49.10
N ILE A 8 -19.11 2.28 48.58
CA ILE A 8 -18.11 1.82 47.63
C ILE A 8 -18.49 2.38 46.25
N LEU A 9 -17.77 3.41 45.79
CA LEU A 9 -17.83 3.89 44.41
C LEU A 9 -16.98 2.95 43.53
N VAL A 10 -17.63 2.07 42.79
CA VAL A 10 -17.00 1.28 41.73
C VAL A 10 -16.76 2.22 40.54
N PHE A 11 -15.54 2.73 40.41
CA PHE A 11 -15.09 3.37 39.18
C PHE A 11 -14.94 2.29 38.10
N VAL A 12 -15.99 2.04 37.34
CA VAL A 12 -15.87 1.31 36.06
C VAL A 12 -15.10 2.23 35.13
N SER A 13 -13.82 1.93 34.95
CA SER A 13 -12.97 2.60 33.96
C SER A 13 -13.42 2.20 32.56
N THR A 14 -14.49 2.82 32.05
CA THR A 14 -14.79 2.73 30.63
C THR A 14 -13.70 3.50 29.90
N SER A 15 -12.71 2.79 29.37
CA SER A 15 -11.82 3.37 28.36
C SER A 15 -12.73 3.86 27.23
N ILE A 16 -12.85 5.18 27.07
CA ILE A 16 -13.48 5.79 25.91
C ILE A 16 -12.55 5.48 24.73
N LYS A 17 -12.69 4.30 24.13
CA LYS A 17 -12.21 4.09 22.78
C LYS A 17 -13.02 5.05 21.93
N ALA A 18 -12.35 5.90 21.14
CA ALA A 18 -13.02 6.70 20.12
C ALA A 18 -13.92 5.76 19.32
N GLN A 19 -15.23 5.95 19.40
CA GLN A 19 -16.18 5.08 18.72
C GLN A 19 -16.07 5.40 17.23
N GLU A 20 -15.64 4.41 16.44
CA GLU A 20 -15.62 4.55 14.98
C GLU A 20 -17.01 4.94 14.48
N LYS A 21 -17.07 5.87 13.54
CA LYS A 21 -18.33 6.33 12.95
C LYS A 21 -19.10 5.12 12.41
N GLN A 22 -20.33 4.96 12.88
CA GLN A 22 -21.27 3.96 12.38
C GLN A 22 -22.08 4.60 11.25
N LEU A 23 -22.09 3.97 10.09
CA LEU A 23 -22.92 4.38 8.96
C LEU A 23 -24.30 3.72 9.06
N THR A 24 -25.34 4.48 8.71
CA THR A 24 -26.69 3.92 8.58
C THR A 24 -26.76 2.95 7.39
N LEU A 25 -27.81 2.12 7.34
CA LEU A 25 -28.06 1.24 6.21
C LEU A 25 -28.16 2.04 4.90
N ASP A 26 -28.89 3.14 4.92
CA ASP A 26 -29.12 4.00 3.75
C ASP A 26 -27.81 4.64 3.27
N GLU A 27 -26.96 5.12 4.18
CA GLU A 27 -25.64 5.66 3.84
C GLU A 27 -24.75 4.63 3.14
N LYS A 28 -24.76 3.38 3.63
CA LYS A 28 -23.98 2.27 3.04
C LYS A 28 -24.44 1.91 1.64
N ILE A 29 -25.76 1.79 1.44
CA ILE A 29 -26.34 1.48 0.14
C ILE A 29 -26.11 2.64 -0.84
N TYR A 30 -26.30 3.87 -0.36
CA TYR A 30 -26.10 5.07 -1.17
C TYR A 30 -24.66 5.17 -1.68
N GLY A 31 -23.65 4.99 -0.83
CA GLY A 31 -22.25 5.09 -1.27
C GLY A 31 -21.84 3.97 -2.24
N LEU A 32 -22.35 2.75 -2.09
CA LEU A 32 -22.17 1.70 -3.10
C LEU A 32 -22.85 2.08 -4.43
N SER A 33 -24.06 2.63 -4.36
CA SER A 33 -24.84 3.05 -5.54
C SER A 33 -24.17 4.20 -6.29
N LEU A 34 -23.52 5.12 -5.57
CA LEU A 34 -22.68 6.16 -6.18
C LEU A 34 -21.51 5.55 -6.94
N ILE A 35 -20.78 4.59 -6.38
CA ILE A 35 -19.69 3.93 -7.12
C ILE A 35 -20.23 3.27 -8.39
N TRP A 36 -21.36 2.55 -8.29
CA TRP A 36 -22.01 1.94 -9.45
C TRP A 36 -22.36 2.97 -10.52
N GLN A 37 -22.97 4.08 -10.13
CA GLN A 37 -23.34 5.17 -11.04
C GLN A 37 -22.11 5.82 -11.69
N GLU A 38 -21.09 6.16 -10.89
CA GLU A 38 -19.87 6.82 -11.35
C GLU A 38 -19.09 5.95 -12.34
N VAL A 39 -19.01 4.64 -12.10
CA VAL A 39 -18.38 3.71 -13.05
C VAL A 39 -19.19 3.65 -14.35
N ASN A 40 -20.51 3.53 -14.28
CA ASN A 40 -21.35 3.50 -15.49
C ASN A 40 -21.25 4.77 -16.32
N TYR A 41 -21.11 5.93 -15.67
CA TYR A 41 -21.12 7.21 -16.36
C TYR A 41 -19.72 7.66 -16.84
N ASN A 42 -18.69 7.47 -16.02
CA ASN A 42 -17.35 8.05 -16.25
C ASN A 42 -16.28 7.04 -16.69
N PHE A 43 -16.48 5.74 -16.49
CA PHE A 43 -15.42 4.76 -16.72
C PHE A 43 -15.24 4.50 -18.23
N ALA A 44 -14.06 4.83 -18.74
CA ALA A 44 -13.76 4.67 -20.16
C ALA A 44 -13.69 3.19 -20.56
N TYR A 45 -14.38 2.84 -21.64
CA TYR A 45 -14.36 1.49 -22.23
C TYR A 45 -14.80 0.37 -21.27
N LEU A 46 -15.78 0.64 -20.40
CA LEU A 46 -16.32 -0.34 -19.47
C LEU A 46 -16.75 -1.64 -20.19
N GLU A 47 -17.28 -1.53 -21.41
CA GLU A 47 -17.70 -2.65 -22.27
C GLU A 47 -16.56 -3.60 -22.68
N ARG A 48 -15.30 -3.18 -22.55
CA ARG A 48 -14.13 -4.04 -22.83
C ARG A 48 -13.79 -4.95 -21.66
N TYR A 49 -14.36 -4.72 -20.49
CA TYR A 49 -14.17 -5.58 -19.33
C TYR A 49 -15.19 -6.72 -19.37
N LYS A 50 -14.74 -7.93 -19.02
CA LYS A 50 -15.58 -9.15 -19.02
C LYS A 50 -16.50 -9.25 -17.79
N TYR A 51 -16.72 -8.15 -17.08
CA TYR A 51 -17.49 -8.12 -15.85
C TYR A 51 -18.89 -7.58 -16.13
N ASP A 52 -19.91 -8.33 -15.72
CA ASP A 52 -21.25 -7.78 -15.59
C ASP A 52 -21.28 -6.85 -14.36
N TRP A 53 -21.20 -5.55 -14.63
CA TRP A 53 -21.08 -4.54 -13.59
C TRP A 53 -22.31 -4.49 -12.68
N ASP A 54 -23.50 -4.74 -13.22
CA ASP A 54 -24.74 -4.80 -12.44
C ASP A 54 -24.72 -6.01 -11.50
N SER A 55 -24.25 -7.16 -11.99
CA SER A 55 -24.03 -8.34 -11.14
C SER A 55 -23.00 -8.08 -10.04
N VAL A 56 -21.92 -7.37 -10.33
CA VAL A 56 -20.92 -6.98 -9.31
C VAL A 56 -21.55 -6.08 -8.25
N TYR A 57 -22.33 -5.07 -8.65
CA TYR A 57 -23.05 -4.22 -7.71
C TYR A 57 -23.97 -5.03 -6.80
N MET A 58 -24.86 -5.85 -7.39
CA MET A 58 -25.83 -6.67 -6.65
C MET A 58 -25.14 -7.64 -5.67
N ALA A 59 -24.04 -8.28 -6.09
CA ALA A 59 -23.30 -9.21 -5.25
C ALA A 59 -22.59 -8.53 -4.06
N ASN A 60 -22.36 -7.22 -4.11
CA ASN A 60 -21.67 -6.47 -3.05
C ASN A 60 -22.61 -5.72 -2.10
N ILE A 61 -23.91 -5.57 -2.42
CA ILE A 61 -24.93 -5.05 -1.49
C ILE A 61 -24.87 -5.75 -0.12
N PRO A 62 -24.95 -7.10 -0.01
CA PRO A 62 -24.90 -7.75 1.30
C PRO A 62 -23.57 -7.50 2.05
N LYS A 63 -22.46 -7.29 1.34
CA LYS A 63 -21.15 -7.04 1.95
C LYS A 63 -21.07 -5.65 2.57
N VAL A 64 -21.57 -4.60 1.90
CA VAL A 64 -21.59 -3.25 2.47
C VAL A 64 -22.55 -3.15 3.64
N ILE A 65 -23.68 -3.88 3.60
CA ILE A 65 -24.63 -3.97 4.72
C ILE A 65 -23.94 -4.60 5.94
N ALA A 66 -23.22 -5.71 5.73
CA ALA A 66 -22.54 -6.48 6.79
C ALA A 66 -21.34 -5.76 7.42
N ALA A 67 -20.79 -4.72 6.79
CA ALA A 67 -19.67 -3.95 7.33
C ALA A 67 -20.04 -3.31 8.69
N LYS A 68 -19.26 -3.58 9.73
CA LYS A 68 -19.63 -3.20 11.11
C LYS A 68 -19.27 -1.77 11.47
N ASN A 69 -18.35 -1.18 10.73
CA ASN A 69 -17.82 0.16 10.98
C ASN A 69 -17.38 0.81 9.66
N ILE A 70 -17.00 2.09 9.71
CA ILE A 70 -16.56 2.84 8.54
C ILE A 70 -15.30 2.24 7.89
N THR A 71 -14.40 1.62 8.67
CA THR A 71 -13.18 0.97 8.16
C THR A 71 -13.51 -0.22 7.26
N GLU A 72 -14.31 -1.16 7.76
CA GLU A 72 -14.78 -2.33 7.02
C GLU A 72 -15.58 -1.90 5.80
N TYR A 73 -16.42 -0.86 5.93
CA TYR A 73 -17.21 -0.35 4.81
C TYR A 73 -16.32 0.12 3.66
N TYR A 74 -15.33 0.98 3.93
CA TYR A 74 -14.40 1.45 2.91
C TYR A 74 -13.46 0.36 2.39
N ALA A 75 -13.14 -0.65 3.20
CA ALA A 75 -12.40 -1.82 2.74
C ALA A 75 -13.20 -2.60 1.68
N VAL A 76 -14.51 -2.81 1.90
CA VAL A 76 -15.40 -3.44 0.91
C VAL A 76 -15.46 -2.62 -0.37
N LEU A 77 -15.68 -1.30 -0.28
CA LEU A 77 -15.72 -0.43 -1.47
C LEU A 77 -14.39 -0.48 -2.25
N SER A 78 -13.26 -0.46 -1.55
CA SER A 78 -11.93 -0.52 -2.17
C SER A 78 -11.71 -1.86 -2.86
N GLN A 79 -12.14 -2.98 -2.26
CA GLN A 79 -12.05 -4.32 -2.88
C GLN A 79 -12.83 -4.41 -4.18
N ILE A 80 -14.01 -3.77 -4.26
CA ILE A 80 -14.81 -3.72 -5.50
C ILE A 80 -14.01 -3.03 -6.60
N ILE A 81 -13.46 -1.83 -6.34
CA ILE A 81 -12.67 -1.08 -7.33
C ILE A 81 -11.35 -1.78 -7.67
N ASN A 82 -10.69 -2.39 -6.69
CA ASN A 82 -9.44 -3.11 -6.91
C ASN A 82 -9.62 -4.34 -7.82
N SER A 83 -10.80 -4.95 -7.84
CA SER A 83 -11.09 -6.13 -8.68
C SER A 83 -11.00 -5.86 -10.19
N PHE A 84 -11.06 -4.59 -10.60
CA PHE A 84 -10.85 -4.17 -11.99
C PHE A 84 -9.38 -4.27 -12.42
N HIS A 85 -8.45 -4.24 -11.46
CA HIS A 85 -7.01 -4.18 -11.70
C HIS A 85 -6.61 -3.08 -12.72
N GLU A 86 -7.30 -1.93 -12.64
CA GLU A 86 -7.01 -0.70 -13.37
C GLU A 86 -6.35 0.35 -12.45
N GLY A 87 -5.19 0.86 -12.86
CA GLY A 87 -4.29 1.64 -11.99
C GLY A 87 -4.65 3.11 -11.74
N HIS A 88 -5.72 3.62 -12.34
CA HIS A 88 -6.15 5.03 -12.25
C HIS A 88 -7.50 5.20 -11.53
N THR A 89 -8.14 4.11 -11.12
CA THR A 89 -9.41 4.12 -10.39
C THR A 89 -9.18 3.68 -8.95
N THR A 90 -9.60 4.50 -7.98
CA THR A 90 -9.40 4.19 -6.55
C THR A 90 -10.49 4.81 -5.69
N VAL A 91 -10.76 4.20 -4.54
CA VAL A 91 -11.61 4.79 -3.51
C VAL A 91 -10.76 5.67 -2.60
N VAL A 92 -11.05 6.97 -2.59
CA VAL A 92 -10.37 7.89 -1.68
C VAL A 92 -10.91 7.70 -0.27
N LEU A 93 -10.10 7.09 0.59
CA LEU A 93 -10.44 6.92 2.00
C LEU A 93 -10.55 8.29 2.71
N PRO A 94 -11.56 8.49 3.58
CA PRO A 94 -11.64 9.68 4.42
C PRO A 94 -10.51 9.66 5.45
N LEU A 95 -10.15 10.83 5.98
CA LEU A 95 -8.92 10.99 6.77
C LEU A 95 -8.93 10.13 8.05
N GLU A 96 -10.08 10.02 8.71
CA GLU A 96 -10.28 9.18 9.88
C GLU A 96 -10.02 7.70 9.58
N VAL A 97 -10.40 7.23 8.39
CA VAL A 97 -10.10 5.86 7.94
C VAL A 97 -8.63 5.72 7.58
N LYS A 98 -8.06 6.67 6.83
CA LYS A 98 -6.63 6.65 6.48
C LYS A 98 -5.73 6.55 7.71
N LYS A 99 -6.08 7.23 8.80
CA LYS A 99 -5.34 7.22 10.07
C LYS A 99 -5.36 5.87 10.80
N MET A 100 -6.27 4.97 10.44
CA MET A 100 -6.31 3.61 11.01
C MET A 100 -5.37 2.64 10.31
N TYR A 101 -4.88 3.00 9.12
CA TYR A 101 -3.91 2.20 8.38
C TYR A 101 -2.48 2.66 8.66
N GLY A 102 -1.56 1.71 8.59
CA GLY A 102 -0.13 1.93 8.72
C GLY A 102 0.68 1.07 7.76
N TYR A 103 1.99 1.21 7.87
CA TYR A 103 2.98 0.45 7.11
C TYR A 103 3.96 -0.24 8.04
N VAL A 104 4.48 -1.39 7.61
CA VAL A 104 5.75 -1.87 8.16
C VAL A 104 6.88 -1.12 7.47
N PRO A 105 7.86 -0.55 8.21
CA PRO A 105 8.97 0.20 7.62
C PRO A 105 10.05 -0.75 7.08
N ILE A 106 9.66 -1.63 6.16
CA ILE A 106 10.51 -2.52 5.37
C ILE A 106 10.09 -2.37 3.90
N SER A 107 11.02 -1.96 3.05
CA SER A 107 10.80 -1.82 1.60
C SER A 107 11.40 -3.00 0.85
N LEU A 108 10.60 -3.58 -0.04
CA LEU A 108 10.95 -4.72 -0.87
C LEU A 108 11.11 -4.32 -2.33
N SER A 109 11.95 -5.04 -3.07
CA SER A 109 11.99 -5.00 -4.52
C SER A 109 11.81 -6.42 -5.07
N TYR A 110 10.90 -6.56 -6.02
CA TYR A 110 10.68 -7.82 -6.73
C TYR A 110 11.71 -7.98 -7.86
N ILE A 111 12.64 -8.92 -7.69
CA ILE A 111 13.75 -9.19 -8.61
C ILE A 111 13.85 -10.70 -8.78
N ASN A 112 13.94 -11.20 -10.01
CA ASN A 112 14.09 -12.64 -10.31
C ASN A 112 13.12 -13.53 -9.51
N SER A 113 11.84 -13.14 -9.51
CA SER A 113 10.75 -13.83 -8.80
C SER A 113 10.88 -13.90 -7.28
N LYS A 114 11.61 -12.98 -6.66
CA LYS A 114 11.78 -12.90 -5.20
C LYS A 114 11.66 -11.47 -4.70
N TYR A 115 11.18 -11.31 -3.47
CA TYR A 115 11.08 -10.03 -2.78
C TYR A 115 12.30 -9.79 -1.90
N TYR A 116 13.19 -8.89 -2.34
CA TYR A 116 14.41 -8.52 -1.63
C TYR A 116 14.24 -7.26 -0.79
N VAL A 117 14.75 -7.28 0.44
CA VAL A 117 14.81 -6.12 1.33
C VAL A 117 15.78 -5.09 0.76
N THR A 118 15.28 -3.88 0.51
CA THR A 118 16.04 -2.73 -0.04
C THR A 118 16.08 -1.52 0.90
N ALA A 119 15.22 -1.51 1.91
CA ALA A 119 15.30 -0.59 3.03
C ALA A 119 14.56 -1.18 4.24
N PHE A 120 14.95 -0.79 5.43
CA PHE A 120 14.27 -1.13 6.67
C PHE A 120 14.57 -0.11 7.78
N SER A 121 13.67 -0.01 8.77
CA SER A 121 13.85 0.80 9.98
C SER A 121 15.04 0.32 10.82
N SER A 122 15.79 1.24 11.45
CA SER A 122 16.93 0.91 12.32
C SER A 122 16.58 -0.06 13.45
N GLU A 123 15.30 -0.20 13.82
CA GLU A 123 14.80 -1.20 14.78
C GLU A 123 15.05 -2.66 14.36
N TYR A 124 15.34 -2.91 13.07
CA TYR A 124 15.63 -4.24 12.53
C TYR A 124 17.10 -4.45 12.12
N LYS A 125 17.99 -3.49 12.41
CA LYS A 125 19.41 -3.49 12.00
C LYS A 125 20.17 -4.78 12.32
N ASP A 126 19.92 -5.35 13.50
CA ASP A 126 20.63 -6.55 13.95
C ASP A 126 19.89 -7.86 13.63
N LYS A 127 18.76 -7.76 12.91
CA LYS A 127 17.86 -8.88 12.62
C LYS A 127 17.78 -9.23 11.14
N ILE A 128 17.73 -8.20 10.28
CA ILE A 128 17.69 -8.36 8.83
C ILE A 128 18.74 -7.46 8.16
N SER A 129 19.24 -7.91 7.03
CA SER A 129 20.19 -7.14 6.20
C SER A 129 19.56 -6.67 4.89
N ILE A 130 20.16 -5.66 4.26
CA ILE A 130 19.86 -5.34 2.87
C ILE A 130 20.18 -6.58 2.01
N GLY A 131 19.28 -6.93 1.10
CA GLY A 131 19.38 -8.14 0.28
C GLY A 131 18.75 -9.39 0.91
N SER A 132 18.19 -9.31 2.12
CA SER A 132 17.41 -10.42 2.68
C SER A 132 16.19 -10.73 1.80
N VAL A 133 15.80 -11.99 1.71
CA VAL A 133 14.66 -12.43 0.91
C VAL A 133 13.46 -12.67 1.82
N LEU A 134 12.31 -12.09 1.50
CA LEU A 134 11.05 -12.43 2.17
C LEU A 134 10.59 -13.82 1.71
N ILE A 135 10.39 -14.74 2.65
CA ILE A 135 10.00 -16.13 2.40
C ILE A 135 8.55 -16.39 2.79
N LYS A 136 8.12 -15.90 3.97
CA LYS A 136 6.77 -16.11 4.49
C LYS A 136 6.19 -14.86 5.11
N VAL A 137 4.86 -14.77 5.06
CA VAL A 137 4.07 -13.81 5.84
C VAL A 137 2.93 -14.55 6.53
N ASN A 138 2.85 -14.42 7.85
CA ASN A 138 2.02 -15.22 8.72
C ASN A 138 2.21 -16.72 8.43
N ALA A 139 1.14 -17.43 8.12
CA ALA A 139 1.16 -18.86 7.81
C ALA A 139 1.41 -19.18 6.32
N TYR A 140 1.62 -18.18 5.46
CA TYR A 140 1.65 -18.35 4.01
C TYR A 140 3.07 -18.14 3.46
N ASP A 141 3.43 -18.93 2.45
CA ASP A 141 4.57 -18.60 1.59
C ASP A 141 4.30 -17.28 0.86
N VAL A 142 5.37 -16.55 0.51
CA VAL A 142 5.26 -15.16 0.03
C VAL A 142 4.37 -15.00 -1.20
N ASP A 143 4.41 -15.94 -2.14
CA ASP A 143 3.58 -15.89 -3.35
C ASP A 143 2.11 -16.17 -3.05
N ASP A 144 1.82 -17.12 -2.15
CA ASP A 144 0.46 -17.40 -1.70
C ASP A 144 -0.13 -16.21 -0.93
N TYR A 145 0.67 -15.60 -0.05
CA TYR A 145 0.29 -14.40 0.66
C TYR A 145 -0.02 -13.25 -0.32
N TYR A 146 0.85 -13.07 -1.31
CA TYR A 146 0.68 -12.06 -2.34
C TYR A 146 -0.62 -12.27 -3.10
N ASN A 147 -0.86 -13.46 -3.64
CA ASN A 147 -2.05 -13.78 -4.44
C ASN A 147 -3.34 -13.69 -3.63
N LYS A 148 -3.30 -14.03 -2.34
CA LYS A 148 -4.48 -14.09 -1.48
C LYS A 148 -4.83 -12.75 -0.84
N PHE A 149 -3.84 -11.96 -0.44
CA PHE A 149 -4.06 -10.78 0.39
C PHE A 149 -3.54 -9.48 -0.22
N VAL A 150 -2.46 -9.51 -1.00
CA VAL A 150 -1.86 -8.28 -1.54
C VAL A 150 -2.47 -7.92 -2.89
N PHE A 151 -2.45 -8.84 -3.86
CA PHE A 151 -2.92 -8.60 -5.22
C PHE A 151 -4.41 -8.25 -5.31
N PRO A 152 -5.33 -8.95 -4.61
CA PRO A 152 -6.76 -8.61 -4.64
C PRO A 152 -7.09 -7.24 -4.03
N ASN A 153 -6.22 -6.72 -3.16
CA ASN A 153 -6.37 -5.40 -2.53
C ASN A 153 -5.56 -4.31 -3.26
N ASN A 154 -5.16 -4.56 -4.50
CA ASN A 154 -4.40 -3.65 -5.33
C ASN A 154 -5.15 -3.40 -6.66
N ASN A 155 -5.15 -2.15 -7.11
CA ASN A 155 -5.78 -1.78 -8.37
C ASN A 155 -4.81 -1.89 -9.58
N LEU A 156 -3.53 -2.21 -9.40
CA LEU A 156 -2.62 -2.31 -10.54
C LEU A 156 -2.74 -3.67 -11.23
N ALA A 157 -2.55 -3.68 -12.55
CA ALA A 157 -2.35 -4.90 -13.31
C ALA A 157 -1.18 -5.72 -12.76
N GLU A 158 -1.29 -7.04 -12.77
CA GLU A 158 -0.38 -7.96 -12.06
C GLU A 158 1.12 -7.70 -12.31
N HIS A 159 1.50 -7.54 -13.58
CA HIS A 159 2.90 -7.31 -13.98
C HIS A 159 3.48 -5.98 -13.45
N ILE A 160 2.63 -5.01 -13.10
CA ILE A 160 3.00 -3.76 -12.44
C ILE A 160 2.94 -3.94 -10.93
N ALA A 161 1.86 -4.54 -10.44
CA ALA A 161 1.57 -4.75 -9.03
C ALA A 161 2.75 -5.39 -8.29
N LYS A 162 3.28 -6.52 -8.78
CA LYS A 162 4.41 -7.23 -8.14
C LYS A 162 5.62 -6.32 -7.85
N ARG A 163 5.92 -5.38 -8.75
CA ARG A 163 7.03 -4.43 -8.62
C ARG A 163 6.71 -3.23 -7.75
N GLN A 164 5.47 -2.76 -7.74
CA GLN A 164 5.06 -1.55 -7.03
C GLN A 164 4.68 -1.84 -5.57
N VAL A 165 4.00 -2.95 -5.28
CA VAL A 165 3.59 -3.27 -3.91
C VAL A 165 4.78 -3.47 -2.97
N GLY A 166 5.90 -3.97 -3.48
CA GLY A 166 7.12 -4.14 -2.70
C GLY A 166 7.63 -2.81 -2.13
N LYS A 167 7.35 -1.69 -2.79
CA LYS A 167 7.81 -0.35 -2.40
C LYS A 167 6.87 0.36 -1.40
N GLY A 168 6.28 -0.41 -0.47
CA GLY A 168 5.61 0.16 0.71
C GLY A 168 4.14 -0.23 0.93
N ALA A 169 3.56 -1.08 0.06
CA ALA A 169 2.18 -1.54 0.22
C ALA A 169 2.05 -3.03 0.57
N PHE A 170 3.13 -3.81 0.41
CA PHE A 170 3.11 -5.27 0.66
C PHE A 170 2.67 -5.62 2.09
N PHE A 171 3.07 -4.78 3.05
CA PHE A 171 2.75 -4.91 4.46
C PHE A 171 1.85 -3.75 4.95
N ALA A 172 1.01 -3.19 4.08
CA ALA A 172 0.03 -2.21 4.51
C ALA A 172 -1.13 -2.92 5.23
N GLY A 173 -1.62 -2.33 6.30
CA GLY A 173 -2.65 -2.94 7.13
C GLY A 173 -3.11 -2.02 8.26
N LEU A 174 -4.02 -2.51 9.10
CA LEU A 174 -4.52 -1.74 10.24
C LEU A 174 -3.45 -1.61 11.32
N LEU A 175 -3.40 -0.45 11.98
CA LEU A 175 -2.47 -0.21 13.10
C LEU A 175 -2.69 -1.16 14.29
N SER A 176 -3.92 -1.67 14.45
CA SER A 176 -4.26 -2.65 15.47
C SER A 176 -3.80 -4.07 15.15
N GLU A 177 -3.40 -4.34 13.90
CA GLU A 177 -2.98 -5.66 13.45
C GLU A 177 -1.46 -5.78 13.50
N GLY A 178 -1.00 -6.95 13.95
CA GLY A 178 0.39 -7.38 13.78
C GLY A 178 0.47 -8.42 12.67
N LEU A 179 1.67 -8.56 12.09
CA LEU A 179 1.96 -9.65 11.18
C LEU A 179 3.30 -10.28 11.51
N GLU A 180 3.46 -11.56 11.19
CA GLU A 180 4.75 -12.25 11.26
C GLU A 180 5.34 -12.33 9.87
N ALA A 181 6.64 -12.10 9.73
CA ALA A 181 7.32 -12.30 8.45
C ALA A 181 8.66 -13.01 8.66
N THR A 182 8.95 -13.96 7.77
CA THR A 182 10.19 -14.73 7.77
C THR A 182 11.07 -14.30 6.62
N PHE A 183 12.33 -14.01 6.93
CA PHE A 183 13.35 -13.57 5.98
C PHE A 183 14.53 -14.52 5.96
N LEU A 184 15.09 -14.76 4.78
CA LEU A 184 16.39 -15.40 4.59
C LEU A 184 17.46 -14.31 4.39
N ASN A 185 18.37 -14.16 5.35
CA ASN A 185 19.47 -13.21 5.27
C ASN A 185 20.52 -13.65 4.22
N PRO A 186 21.37 -12.74 3.72
CA PRO A 186 22.46 -13.09 2.79
C PRO A 186 23.51 -14.07 3.32
N ASN A 187 23.55 -14.29 4.64
CA ASN A 187 24.42 -15.28 5.29
C ASN A 187 23.72 -16.64 5.51
N ASP A 188 22.62 -16.89 4.79
CA ASP A 188 21.78 -18.09 4.87
C ASP A 188 21.08 -18.32 6.22
N ILE A 189 21.09 -17.34 7.12
CA ILE A 189 20.35 -17.41 8.39
C ILE A 189 18.90 -16.97 8.16
N THR A 190 17.97 -17.83 8.54
CA THR A 190 16.53 -17.51 8.52
C THR A 190 16.11 -16.84 9.84
N VAL A 191 15.33 -15.76 9.74
CA VAL A 191 14.83 -15.00 10.89
C VAL A 191 13.32 -14.74 10.73
N SER A 192 12.54 -15.08 11.74
CA SER A 192 11.12 -14.70 11.84
C SER A 192 10.95 -13.49 12.75
N LEU A 193 10.19 -12.51 12.28
CA LEU A 193 9.95 -11.25 12.97
C LEU A 193 8.46 -11.03 13.19
N LYS A 194 8.09 -10.63 14.40
CA LYS A 194 6.80 -9.99 14.67
C LYS A 194 6.91 -8.52 14.30
N LEU A 195 6.16 -8.12 13.29
CA LEU A 195 6.16 -6.79 12.72
C LEU A 195 4.91 -6.03 13.18
N LYS A 196 5.09 -4.74 13.45
CA LYS A 196 4.03 -3.81 13.82
C LYS A 196 3.85 -2.77 12.71
N HIS A 197 2.63 -2.38 12.46
CA HIS A 197 2.34 -1.26 11.57
C HIS A 197 2.66 0.07 12.29
N HIS A 198 3.31 0.97 11.56
CA HIS A 198 3.60 2.34 11.94
C HIS A 198 2.65 3.29 11.21
N SER A 199 2.27 4.37 11.88
CA SER A 199 1.36 5.36 11.33
C SER A 199 2.03 6.17 10.22
N TYR A 200 1.37 6.27 9.07
CA TYR A 200 1.79 7.15 7.97
C TYR A 200 1.80 8.65 8.36
N PHE A 201 1.13 9.02 9.46
CA PHE A 201 0.92 10.41 9.86
C PHE A 201 1.80 10.86 11.02
N SER A 202 2.25 9.94 11.87
CA SER A 202 3.02 10.26 13.07
C SER A 202 4.40 9.62 13.12
N ASP A 203 4.65 8.58 12.33
CA ASP A 203 5.83 7.75 12.49
C ASP A 203 6.74 7.84 11.25
N ALA A 204 7.96 8.30 11.48
CA ALA A 204 9.02 8.36 10.47
C ALA A 204 10.32 7.77 11.05
N PRO A 205 10.40 6.44 11.23
CA PRO A 205 11.56 5.80 11.81
C PRO A 205 12.79 6.00 10.93
N GLU A 206 13.96 6.09 11.57
CA GLU A 206 15.22 6.16 10.86
C GLU A 206 15.40 4.93 9.96
N THR A 207 15.74 5.16 8.69
CA THR A 207 15.73 4.12 7.66
C THR A 207 17.14 3.80 7.19
N ILE A 208 17.53 2.54 7.31
CA ILE A 208 18.69 1.93 6.63
C ILE A 208 18.23 1.51 5.23
N LYS A 209 18.95 1.92 4.18
CA LYS A 209 18.53 1.65 2.79
C LYS A 209 19.73 1.47 1.87
N VAL A 210 19.49 0.81 0.75
CA VAL A 210 20.46 0.76 -0.36
C VAL A 210 20.89 2.19 -0.72
N PRO A 211 22.19 2.50 -0.78
CA PRO A 211 22.68 3.80 -1.20
C PRO A 211 22.17 4.16 -2.59
N LYS A 212 21.71 5.40 -2.77
CA LYS A 212 21.31 5.87 -4.11
C LYS A 212 22.55 6.00 -4.99
N MET A 213 22.59 5.28 -6.12
CA MET A 213 23.66 5.38 -7.12
C MET A 213 23.67 6.70 -7.91
N TYR A 214 22.65 7.54 -7.72
CA TYR A 214 22.49 8.82 -8.39
C TYR A 214 21.71 9.81 -7.53
N LYS A 215 21.92 11.11 -7.78
CA LYS A 215 21.08 12.16 -7.21
C LYS A 215 19.63 11.95 -7.62
N ASP A 216 18.72 12.20 -6.69
CA ASP A 216 17.30 11.97 -6.90
C ASP A 216 16.64 13.17 -7.57
N THR A 217 16.96 13.38 -8.84
CA THR A 217 16.44 14.49 -9.64
C THR A 217 15.31 14.03 -10.57
N ALA A 218 14.42 14.97 -10.93
CA ALA A 218 13.34 14.70 -11.89
C ALA A 218 13.89 14.31 -13.28
N PHE A 219 15.05 14.86 -13.65
CA PHE A 219 15.80 14.58 -14.85
C PHE A 219 17.28 14.37 -14.53
N LEU A 220 17.88 13.34 -15.12
CA LEU A 220 19.32 13.07 -15.02
C LEU A 220 19.86 12.69 -16.39
N ARG A 221 20.96 13.35 -16.78
CA ARG A 221 21.77 12.98 -17.94
C ARG A 221 23.15 12.56 -17.46
N LYS A 222 23.66 11.44 -17.99
CA LYS A 222 25.07 11.05 -17.90
C LYS A 222 25.58 10.66 -19.30
N LYS A 223 26.90 10.67 -19.49
CA LYS A 223 27.54 10.17 -20.71
C LYS A 223 28.58 9.12 -20.31
N TYR A 224 28.56 7.98 -21.00
CA TYR A 224 29.45 6.84 -20.80
C TYR A 224 30.13 6.52 -22.13
N GLY A 225 31.32 7.10 -22.35
CA GLY A 225 31.96 7.07 -23.67
C GLY A 225 31.05 7.75 -24.71
N ASP A 226 30.70 7.04 -25.78
CA ASP A 226 29.80 7.54 -26.82
C ASP A 226 28.31 7.32 -26.53
N ILE A 227 27.97 6.68 -25.39
CA ILE A 227 26.60 6.37 -25.01
C ILE A 227 26.06 7.47 -24.09
N SER A 228 24.93 8.06 -24.44
CA SER A 228 24.19 8.94 -23.53
C SER A 228 23.28 8.08 -22.66
N TYR A 229 23.13 8.43 -21.38
CA TYR A 229 22.15 7.84 -20.48
C TYR A 229 21.22 8.93 -19.98
N ILE A 230 19.92 8.73 -20.19
CA ILE A 230 18.88 9.65 -19.75
C ILE A 230 17.95 8.91 -18.79
N ARG A 231 17.71 9.53 -17.64
CA ARG A 231 16.69 9.08 -16.69
C ARG A 231 15.69 10.20 -16.47
N ILE A 232 14.45 9.92 -16.83
CA ILE A 232 13.29 10.73 -16.50
C ILE A 232 12.55 10.02 -15.38
N LYS A 233 12.47 10.65 -14.20
CA LYS A 233 11.89 10.01 -13.01
C LYS A 233 10.36 10.16 -12.98
N SER A 234 9.84 11.26 -13.49
CA SER A 234 8.43 11.65 -13.38
C SER A 234 8.11 12.69 -14.44
N PHE A 235 6.83 12.86 -14.79
CA PHE A 235 6.30 13.93 -15.63
C PHE A 235 5.38 14.89 -14.84
N LEU A 236 5.42 14.85 -13.50
CA LEU A 236 4.58 15.69 -12.63
C LEU A 236 4.91 17.19 -12.69
N ASN A 237 6.03 17.56 -13.29
CA ASN A 237 6.41 18.93 -13.56
C ASN A 237 7.12 19.04 -14.92
N ASP A 238 7.47 20.26 -15.31
CA ASP A 238 8.08 20.60 -16.60
C ASP A 238 9.60 20.41 -16.64
N VAL A 239 10.26 20.10 -15.51
CA VAL A 239 11.72 19.94 -15.45
C VAL A 239 12.23 18.87 -16.43
N PRO A 240 11.63 17.67 -16.55
CA PRO A 240 12.06 16.68 -17.54
C PRO A 240 11.93 17.16 -18.98
N SER A 241 10.81 17.77 -19.37
CA SER A 241 10.58 18.18 -20.76
C SER A 241 11.52 19.33 -21.14
N THR A 242 11.63 20.34 -20.29
CA THR A 242 12.55 21.48 -20.49
C THR A 242 14.02 21.05 -20.49
N SER A 243 14.41 20.10 -19.63
CA SER A 243 15.78 19.58 -19.58
C SER A 243 16.11 18.69 -20.78
N PHE A 244 15.16 17.87 -21.23
CA PHE A 244 15.32 17.04 -22.42
C PHE A 244 15.46 17.89 -23.69
N ALA A 245 14.61 18.90 -23.86
CA ALA A 245 14.66 19.81 -24.99
C ALA A 245 16.03 20.50 -25.15
N LYS A 246 16.68 20.86 -24.04
CA LYS A 246 18.03 21.47 -24.05
C LYS A 246 19.14 20.54 -24.54
N ILE A 247 18.94 19.22 -24.45
CA ILE A 247 20.00 18.26 -24.78
C ILE A 247 19.72 17.48 -26.06
N VAL A 248 18.50 17.55 -26.62
CA VAL A 248 18.04 16.67 -27.70
C VAL A 248 18.98 16.69 -28.92
N ASP A 249 19.47 17.86 -29.33
CA ASP A 249 20.41 17.95 -30.44
C ASP A 249 21.76 17.34 -30.11
N SER A 250 22.23 17.49 -28.87
CA SER A 250 23.49 16.88 -28.43
C SER A 250 23.45 15.35 -28.38
N LEU A 251 22.25 14.74 -28.33
CA LEU A 251 22.08 13.30 -28.32
C LEU A 251 22.33 12.67 -29.69
N LYS A 252 22.19 13.45 -30.79
CA LYS A 252 22.51 13.00 -32.17
C LYS A 252 23.99 12.62 -32.32
N ASN A 253 24.85 13.15 -31.44
CA ASN A 253 26.28 12.87 -31.42
C ASN A 253 26.65 11.61 -30.59
N SER A 254 25.66 10.92 -30.01
CA SER A 254 25.88 9.68 -29.29
C SER A 254 25.69 8.47 -30.21
N LYS A 255 26.50 7.43 -30.02
CA LYS A 255 26.31 6.14 -30.70
C LYS A 255 25.04 5.41 -30.25
N ALA A 256 24.61 5.64 -29.01
CA ALA A 256 23.37 5.13 -28.43
C ALA A 256 22.87 6.04 -27.29
N ILE A 257 21.58 5.96 -26.96
CA ILE A 257 20.90 6.73 -25.91
C ILE A 257 20.11 5.78 -25.01
#